data_AF-A7B0S7-F1
#
_entry.id   AF-A7B0S7-F1
#
_cell.length_a   1.000
_cell.length_b   1.000
_cell.length_c   1.000
_cell.angle_alpha   90.00
_cell.angle_beta   90.00
_cell.angle_gamma   90.00
#
_symmetry.space_group_name_H-M   'P 1'
#
loop_
_entity.id
_entity.type
_entity.pdbx_description
1 polymer ?
#
loop_
_entity_poly.entity_id
_entity_poly.type
_entity_poly.pdbx_seq_one_letter_code
_entity_poly.pdbx_strand_id
1 'polypeptide(L)'
;MNPIKVLEWKGMYPIKKILLVMIWLFGCFLCVAGIIIFISDNDVKNLLVGILFGIGGVVFFSPIKKYVLTTYHCVPGLNSKLQKVELEKLLEGEVFEKISKKDSNITNCDIKLSEHWICAKGKLIAKNLLIIGYPRVTSSLIGRATTPMVFIYMTGDIVKVDLKTDLSVEKISLLRKYFWHNLGIVSTEVLGKSEEEVTDIFSKQFQVLKEEMNLDDRELLIEMIKEPEKYRKIYMEILPYHIKKWCKKQNIEERKQ
;
A
#
# COMPACT_ATOMS: atom_id res chain seq x y z
N MET A 1 16.26 -12.89 -11.42
CA MET A 1 16.38 -12.18 -10.13
C MET A 1 14.97 -11.81 -9.67
N ASN A 2 14.58 -12.12 -8.43
CA ASN A 2 13.20 -11.91 -7.97
C ASN A 2 12.82 -10.41 -7.99
N PRO A 3 11.75 -10.00 -8.69
CA PRO A 3 11.34 -8.59 -8.83
C PRO A 3 11.23 -7.84 -7.50
N ILE A 4 10.77 -8.51 -6.44
CA ILE A 4 10.60 -7.90 -5.11
C ILE A 4 11.93 -7.37 -4.54
N LYS A 5 13.02 -8.14 -4.70
CA LYS A 5 14.36 -7.74 -4.23
C LYS A 5 14.85 -6.53 -5.00
N VAL A 6 14.67 -6.54 -6.33
CA VAL A 6 15.08 -5.42 -7.20
C VAL A 6 14.37 -4.13 -6.79
N LEU A 7 13.06 -4.19 -6.59
CA LEU A 7 12.25 -3.03 -6.20
C LEU A 7 12.56 -2.56 -4.79
N GLU A 8 12.80 -3.47 -3.84
CA GLU A 8 13.18 -3.14 -2.48
C GLU A 8 14.52 -2.37 -2.44
N TRP A 9 15.51 -2.84 -3.20
CA TRP A 9 16.82 -2.18 -3.32
C TRP A 9 16.74 -0.86 -4.08
N LYS A 10 15.94 -0.78 -5.16
CA LYS A 10 15.70 0.47 -5.90
C LYS A 10 15.03 1.53 -5.01
N GLY A 11 14.19 1.11 -4.07
CA GLY A 11 13.61 2.00 -3.05
C GLY A 11 14.59 2.42 -1.94
N MET A 12 15.81 1.86 -1.94
CA MET A 12 16.85 2.01 -0.91
C MET A 12 16.36 1.64 0.50
N TYR A 13 15.34 0.78 0.62
CA TYR A 13 14.77 0.44 1.92
C TYR A 13 15.76 -0.24 2.86
N PRO A 14 16.62 -1.18 2.41
CA PRO A 14 17.63 -1.78 3.29
C PRO A 14 18.57 -0.72 3.90
N ILE A 15 19.01 0.25 3.08
CA ILE A 15 19.90 1.34 3.52
C ILE A 15 19.16 2.26 4.50
N LYS A 16 17.91 2.62 4.20
CA LYS A 16 17.06 3.46 5.08
C LYS A 16 16.85 2.82 6.44
N LYS A 17 16.66 1.50 6.51
CA LYS A 17 16.54 0.78 7.79
C LYS A 17 17.79 0.95 8.65
N ILE A 18 18.96 0.69 8.07
CA ILE A 18 20.25 0.81 8.79
C ILE A 18 20.45 2.27 9.23
N LEU A 19 20.21 3.23 8.34
CA LEU A 19 20.34 4.65 8.64
C LEU A 19 19.43 5.09 9.80
N LEU A 20 18.16 4.66 9.80
CA LEU A 20 17.23 4.96 10.89
C LEU A 20 17.68 4.38 12.23
N VAL A 21 18.18 3.15 12.24
CA VAL A 21 18.73 2.52 13.45
C VAL A 21 19.97 3.27 13.94
N MET A 22 20.89 3.65 13.05
CA MET A 22 22.07 4.43 13.42
C MET A 22 21.70 5.80 14.00
N ILE A 23 20.77 6.53 13.39
CA ILE A 23 20.28 7.82 13.89
C ILE A 23 19.66 7.65 15.28
N TRP A 24 18.86 6.60 15.48
CA TRP A 24 18.23 6.33 16.77
C TRP A 24 19.25 5.98 17.86
N LEU A 25 20.20 5.09 17.55
CA LEU A 25 21.30 4.72 18.46
C LEU A 25 22.16 5.94 18.82
N PHE A 26 22.43 6.82 17.85
CA PHE A 26 23.14 8.07 18.10
C PHE A 26 22.36 8.99 19.06
N GLY A 27 21.03 9.08 18.92
CA GLY A 27 20.18 9.79 19.88
C GLY A 27 20.25 9.18 21.29
N CYS A 28 20.22 7.85 21.40
CA CYS A 28 20.41 7.16 22.68
C CYS A 28 21.79 7.42 23.29
N PHE A 29 22.84 7.47 22.47
CA PHE A 29 24.19 7.80 22.92
C PHE A 29 24.27 9.23 23.49
N LEU A 30 23.63 10.22 22.84
CA LEU A 30 23.58 11.59 23.36
C LEU A 30 22.84 11.69 24.69
N CYS A 31 21.79 10.89 24.90
CA CYS A 31 21.10 10.79 26.18
C CYS A 31 22.07 10.33 27.30
N VAL A 32 22.82 9.25 27.07
CA VAL A 32 23.79 8.72 28.03
C VAL A 32 24.94 9.71 28.27
N ALA A 33 25.46 10.33 27.21
CA ALA A 33 26.52 11.33 27.33
C ALA A 33 26.08 12.54 28.17
N GLY A 34 24.85 13.04 27.98
CA GLY A 34 24.29 14.13 28.79
C GLY A 34 24.22 13.78 30.28
N ILE A 35 23.88 12.52 30.62
CA ILE A 35 23.86 12.03 32.01
C ILE A 35 25.29 11.95 32.58
N ILE A 36 26.26 11.44 31.82
CA ILE A 36 27.66 11.31 32.27
C ILE A 36 28.28 12.69 32.53
N ILE A 37 28.08 13.65 31.61
CA ILE A 37 28.60 15.01 31.76
C ILE A 37 27.94 15.70 32.97
N PHE A 38 26.65 15.49 33.19
CA PHE A 38 25.98 15.98 34.39
C PHE A 38 26.60 15.43 35.67
N ILE A 39 26.86 14.12 35.75
CA ILE A 39 27.49 13.50 36.93
C ILE A 39 28.91 14.04 37.17
N SER A 40 29.65 14.31 36.10
CA SER A 40 31.06 14.72 36.19
C SER A 40 31.22 16.21 36.53
N ASP A 41 30.46 17.08 35.86
CA ASP A 41 30.66 18.54 35.87
C ASP A 41 29.48 19.31 36.48
N ASN A 42 28.45 18.62 36.98
CA ASN A 42 27.19 19.19 37.45
C ASN A 42 26.50 20.11 36.41
N ASP A 43 26.72 19.82 35.12
CA ASP A 43 26.22 20.62 34.02
C ASP A 43 24.74 20.30 33.71
N VAL A 44 23.87 21.11 34.30
CA VAL A 44 22.41 21.03 34.15
C VAL A 44 21.97 21.24 32.69
N LYS A 45 22.70 22.01 31.87
CA LYS A 45 22.31 22.25 30.47
C LYS A 45 22.44 20.97 29.65
N ASN A 46 23.55 20.25 29.82
CA ASN A 46 23.79 18.98 29.15
C ASN A 46 22.84 17.88 29.65
N LEU A 47 22.42 17.92 30.91
CA LEU A 47 21.36 17.05 31.43
C LEU A 47 20.02 17.27 30.69
N LEU A 48 19.60 18.53 30.53
CA LEU A 48 18.35 18.87 29.84
C LEU A 48 18.36 18.39 28.38
N VAL A 49 19.50 18.55 27.69
CA VAL A 49 19.70 18.02 26.33
C VAL A 49 19.59 16.49 26.33
N GLY A 50 20.24 15.82 27.29
CA GLY A 50 20.17 14.37 27.44
C GLY A 50 18.74 13.86 27.65
N ILE A 51 17.96 14.50 28.52
CA ILE A 51 16.54 14.16 28.76
C ILE A 51 15.71 14.32 27.48
N LEU A 52 15.93 15.39 26.71
CA LEU A 52 15.21 15.62 25.45
C LEU A 52 15.49 14.49 24.44
N PHE A 53 16.75 14.06 24.31
CA PHE A 53 17.10 12.90 23.48
C PHE A 53 16.56 11.58 24.05
N GLY A 54 16.49 11.42 25.37
CA GLY A 54 15.88 10.26 26.02
C GLY A 54 14.39 10.11 25.71
N ILE A 55 13.62 11.20 25.85
CA ILE A 55 12.20 11.23 25.46
C ILE A 55 12.04 10.90 23.98
N GLY A 56 12.85 11.53 23.12
CA GLY A 56 12.89 11.24 21.69
C GLY A 56 13.15 9.75 21.42
N GLY A 57 14.16 9.16 22.06
CA GLY A 57 14.51 7.75 21.92
C GLY A 57 13.34 6.81 22.20
N VAL A 58 12.59 7.06 23.28
CA VAL A 58 11.42 6.25 23.64
C VAL A 58 10.27 6.44 22.65
N VAL A 59 9.94 7.68 22.32
CA VAL A 59 8.84 8.01 21.40
C VAL A 59 9.10 7.44 20.00
N PHE A 60 10.34 7.52 19.51
CA PHE A 60 10.72 7.02 18.19
C PHE A 60 10.97 5.51 18.15
N PHE A 61 11.08 4.82 19.29
CA PHE A 61 11.35 3.37 19.31
C PHE A 61 10.27 2.56 18.59
N SER A 62 8.98 2.78 18.93
CA SER A 62 7.86 2.06 18.33
C SER A 62 7.78 2.21 16.79
N PRO A 63 7.79 3.43 16.22
CA PRO A 63 7.76 3.60 14.76
C PRO A 63 9.00 3.05 14.06
N ILE A 64 10.20 3.19 14.64
CA ILE A 64 11.44 2.65 14.06
C ILE A 64 11.41 1.12 14.09
N LYS A 65 11.02 0.51 15.21
CA LYS A 65 10.83 -0.94 15.34
C LYS A 65 9.88 -1.45 14.27
N LYS A 66 8.71 -0.83 14.11
CA LYS A 66 7.72 -1.20 13.09
C LYS A 66 8.31 -1.10 11.67
N TYR A 67 9.05 -0.03 11.38
CA TYR A 67 9.68 0.16 10.07
C TYR A 67 10.74 -0.92 9.79
N VAL A 68 11.66 -1.17 10.72
CA VAL A 68 12.75 -2.14 10.53
C VAL A 68 12.23 -3.56 10.37
N LEU A 69 11.24 -3.95 11.20
CA LEU A 69 10.63 -5.28 11.18
C LEU A 69 9.72 -5.52 9.98
N THR A 70 9.35 -4.48 9.22
CA THR A 70 8.56 -4.66 8.00
C THR A 70 9.37 -5.46 6.97
N THR A 71 8.88 -6.62 6.54
CA THR A 71 9.64 -7.55 5.68
C THR A 71 10.08 -6.92 4.36
N TYR A 72 9.11 -6.46 3.56
CA TYR A 72 9.33 -5.78 2.28
C TYR A 72 8.47 -4.52 2.22
N HIS A 73 9.10 -3.34 2.17
CA HIS A 73 8.35 -2.08 2.08
C HIS A 73 7.72 -1.86 0.71
N CYS A 74 8.25 -2.51 -0.33
CA CYS A 74 7.67 -2.47 -1.66
C CYS A 74 6.35 -3.23 -1.78
N VAL A 75 5.92 -4.06 -0.82
CA VAL A 75 4.64 -4.81 -0.88
C VAL A 75 3.68 -4.41 0.25
N PRO A 76 3.17 -3.17 0.27
CA PRO A 76 2.28 -2.72 1.34
C PRO A 76 0.99 -3.56 1.42
N GLY A 77 0.50 -3.78 2.65
CA GLY A 77 -0.70 -4.56 2.95
C GLY A 77 -0.39 -6.04 3.19
N LEU A 78 0.36 -6.67 2.29
CA LEU A 78 0.73 -8.09 2.42
C LEU A 78 2.02 -8.31 3.24
N ASN A 79 2.90 -7.31 3.32
CA ASN A 79 4.17 -7.40 4.03
C ASN A 79 4.07 -7.62 5.55
N SER A 80 2.91 -7.34 6.16
CA SER A 80 2.62 -7.64 7.56
C SER A 80 1.85 -8.95 7.76
N LYS A 81 1.31 -9.55 6.68
CA LYS A 81 0.43 -10.72 6.74
C LYS A 81 1.07 -11.99 6.18
N LEU A 82 2.01 -11.85 5.24
CA LEU A 82 2.72 -12.95 4.61
C LEU A 82 4.20 -12.96 4.98
N GLN A 83 4.78 -14.16 5.02
CA GLN A 83 6.20 -14.35 5.27
C GLN A 83 7.04 -13.99 4.05
N LYS A 84 8.33 -13.72 4.29
CA LYS A 84 9.30 -13.35 3.25
C LYS A 84 9.35 -14.36 2.09
N VAL A 85 9.40 -15.65 2.42
CA VAL A 85 9.51 -16.75 1.43
C VAL A 85 8.25 -16.83 0.57
N GLU A 86 7.09 -16.59 1.16
CA GLU A 86 5.79 -16.63 0.47
C GLU A 86 5.66 -15.48 -0.51
N LEU A 87 6.01 -14.26 -0.08
CA LEU A 87 6.03 -13.10 -0.96
C LEU A 87 7.00 -13.30 -2.12
N GLU A 88 8.20 -13.84 -1.85
CA GLU A 88 9.16 -14.16 -2.90
C GLU A 88 8.59 -15.19 -3.90
N LYS A 89 7.94 -16.24 -3.42
CA LYS A 89 7.32 -17.26 -4.27
C LYS A 89 6.17 -16.70 -5.12
N LEU A 90 5.34 -15.83 -4.55
CA LEU A 90 4.23 -15.18 -5.26
C LEU A 90 4.68 -14.20 -6.36
N LEU A 91 5.94 -13.77 -6.35
CA LEU A 91 6.54 -12.86 -7.33
C LEU A 91 7.55 -13.56 -8.24
N GLU A 92 7.73 -14.87 -8.07
CA GLU A 92 8.64 -15.66 -8.89
C GLU A 92 8.06 -15.81 -10.30
N GLY A 93 8.86 -15.49 -11.32
CA GLY A 93 8.43 -15.55 -12.73
C GLY A 93 7.62 -14.34 -13.23
N GLU A 94 7.21 -13.43 -12.35
CA GLU A 94 6.43 -12.25 -12.74
C GLU A 94 7.24 -11.27 -13.62
N VAL A 95 6.68 -10.92 -14.79
CA VAL A 95 7.26 -9.95 -15.73
C VAL A 95 6.39 -8.70 -15.75
N PHE A 96 7.01 -7.55 -15.47
CA PHE A 96 6.30 -6.27 -15.37
C PHE A 96 6.42 -5.45 -16.65
N GLU A 97 5.29 -5.26 -17.32
CA GLU A 97 5.16 -4.44 -18.52
C GLU A 97 4.46 -3.12 -18.20
N LYS A 98 4.82 -2.04 -18.91
CA LYS A 98 4.07 -0.79 -18.77
C LYS A 98 2.67 -0.97 -19.38
N ILE A 99 1.68 -0.28 -18.82
CA ILE A 99 0.37 -0.14 -19.47
C ILE A 99 0.60 0.30 -20.93
N SER A 100 0.07 -0.48 -21.88
CA SER A 100 0.51 -0.45 -23.28
C SER A 100 0.38 0.93 -23.94
N LYS A 101 1.24 1.20 -24.93
CA LYS A 101 1.24 2.43 -25.74
C LYS A 101 0.04 2.58 -26.68
N LYS A 102 -0.79 1.55 -26.89
CA LYS A 102 -1.95 1.65 -27.81
C LYS A 102 -3.02 2.60 -27.27
N ASP A 103 -3.15 2.70 -25.95
CA ASP A 103 -3.90 3.77 -25.26
C ASP A 103 -2.92 4.93 -24.98
N SER A 104 -2.60 5.69 -26.03
CA SER A 104 -1.42 6.55 -26.18
C SER A 104 -1.15 7.62 -25.10
N ASN A 105 -2.04 7.82 -24.12
CA ASN A 105 -1.99 8.95 -23.18
C ASN A 105 -1.70 8.59 -21.70
N ILE A 106 -1.62 7.30 -21.32
CA ILE A 106 -1.32 6.87 -19.93
C ILE A 106 0.21 6.77 -19.66
N THR A 107 1.04 7.06 -20.66
CA THR A 107 2.50 6.80 -20.72
C THR A 107 3.36 7.44 -19.62
N ASN A 108 2.88 8.47 -18.91
CA ASN A 108 3.62 9.13 -17.83
C ASN A 108 3.28 8.60 -16.42
N CYS A 109 2.34 7.66 -16.29
CA CYS A 109 2.09 6.99 -15.02
C CYS A 109 3.13 5.90 -14.80
N ASP A 110 3.85 5.95 -13.68
CA ASP A 110 4.86 4.95 -13.27
C ASP A 110 4.17 3.65 -12.77
N ILE A 111 3.20 3.16 -13.55
CA ILE A 111 2.39 1.96 -13.30
C ILE A 111 2.79 0.89 -14.31
N LYS A 112 3.14 -0.28 -13.80
CA LYS A 112 3.42 -1.50 -14.57
C LYS A 112 2.51 -2.62 -14.10
N LEU A 113 2.21 -3.55 -14.98
CA LEU A 113 1.36 -4.68 -14.73
C LEU A 113 2.12 -5.96 -15.00
N SER A 114 1.83 -6.97 -14.22
CA SER A 114 2.22 -8.35 -14.48
C SER A 114 0.98 -9.23 -14.44
N GLU A 115 1.16 -10.55 -14.46
CA GLU A 115 0.03 -11.48 -14.47
C GLU A 115 -0.79 -11.35 -13.19
N HIS A 116 -0.17 -11.24 -12.02
CA HIS A 116 -0.88 -11.17 -10.73
C HIS A 116 -0.66 -9.87 -9.95
N TRP A 117 0.18 -8.96 -10.43
CA TRP A 117 0.59 -7.77 -9.68
C TRP A 117 0.46 -6.47 -10.45
N ILE A 118 0.19 -5.40 -9.70
CA ILE A 118 0.28 -4.02 -10.16
C ILE A 118 1.47 -3.38 -9.45
N CYS A 119 2.43 -2.87 -10.21
CA CYS A 119 3.55 -2.10 -9.69
C CYS A 119 3.31 -0.61 -9.92
N ALA A 120 2.85 0.10 -8.89
CA ALA A 120 2.65 1.55 -8.92
C ALA A 120 3.80 2.24 -8.15
N LYS A 121 4.60 3.06 -8.83
CA LYS A 121 5.76 3.78 -8.25
C LYS A 121 6.69 2.88 -7.40
N GLY A 122 6.92 1.65 -7.85
CA GLY A 122 7.75 0.68 -7.15
C GLY A 122 7.10 0.02 -5.92
N LYS A 123 5.78 0.21 -5.74
CA LYS A 123 4.94 -0.52 -4.80
C LYS A 123 4.15 -1.59 -5.55
N LEU A 124 4.25 -2.83 -5.08
CA LEU A 124 3.59 -4.02 -5.59
C LEU A 124 2.26 -4.23 -4.86
N ILE A 125 1.19 -4.32 -5.64
CA ILE A 125 -0.19 -4.51 -5.20
C ILE A 125 -0.70 -5.80 -5.83
N ALA A 126 -1.24 -6.71 -5.02
CA ALA A 126 -1.73 -7.99 -5.53
C ALA A 126 -3.08 -7.80 -6.25
N LYS A 127 -3.10 -7.99 -7.56
CA LYS A 127 -4.30 -7.81 -8.40
C LYS A 127 -5.42 -8.76 -7.96
N ASN A 128 -5.04 -10.00 -7.64
CA ASN A 128 -5.94 -11.09 -7.27
C ASN A 128 -6.77 -10.80 -6.01
N LEU A 129 -6.25 -9.99 -5.09
CA LEU A 129 -6.93 -9.64 -3.85
C LEU A 129 -7.66 -8.30 -3.92
N LEU A 130 -7.60 -7.61 -5.07
CA LEU A 130 -8.04 -6.23 -5.20
C LEU A 130 -9.46 -6.17 -5.78
N ILE A 131 -10.36 -5.47 -5.08
CA ILE A 131 -11.72 -5.18 -5.57
C ILE A 131 -11.81 -3.76 -6.11
N ILE A 132 -11.31 -2.78 -5.34
CA ILE A 132 -11.40 -1.36 -5.69
C ILE A 132 -10.00 -0.77 -5.83
N GLY A 133 -9.78 -0.03 -6.91
CA GLY A 133 -8.52 0.66 -7.19
C GLY A 133 -8.79 1.91 -8.02
N TYR A 134 -8.54 3.10 -7.46
CA TYR A 134 -8.87 4.37 -8.11
C TYR A 134 -7.78 5.44 -7.90
N PRO A 135 -7.54 6.31 -8.89
CA PRO A 135 -6.80 7.54 -8.70
C PRO A 135 -7.65 8.55 -7.92
N ARG A 136 -7.11 9.05 -6.82
CA ARG A 136 -7.73 10.09 -5.99
C ARG A 136 -7.29 11.46 -6.47
N VAL A 137 -8.25 12.34 -6.71
CA VAL A 137 -7.95 13.73 -7.04
C VAL A 137 -7.51 14.44 -5.76
N THR A 138 -6.34 15.07 -5.77
CA THR A 138 -5.92 15.94 -4.67
C THR A 138 -5.80 17.36 -5.16
N SER A 139 -6.21 18.31 -4.33
CA SER A 139 -5.91 19.72 -4.51
C SER A 139 -4.80 20.10 -3.54
N SER A 140 -3.77 20.78 -4.05
CA SER A 140 -2.70 21.34 -3.23
C SER A 140 -2.86 22.84 -3.16
N LEU A 141 -2.91 23.39 -1.95
CA LEU A 141 -2.83 24.84 -1.72
C LEU A 141 -1.42 25.40 -2.06
N ILE A 142 -0.42 24.54 -2.20
CA ILE A 142 1.01 24.90 -2.34
C ILE A 142 1.57 24.43 -3.71
N GLY A 143 0.70 24.13 -4.68
CA GLY A 143 1.10 23.81 -6.06
C GLY A 143 1.88 22.49 -6.24
N ARG A 144 1.93 21.61 -5.22
CA ARG A 144 2.49 20.25 -5.31
C ARG A 144 1.37 19.22 -5.33
N ALA A 145 0.44 19.36 -6.27
CA ALA A 145 -0.60 18.35 -6.46
C ALA A 145 0.05 17.04 -6.91
N THR A 146 -0.34 15.93 -6.29
CA THR A 146 0.03 14.60 -6.75
C THR A 146 -1.22 13.74 -6.77
N THR A 147 -1.31 12.81 -7.71
CA THR A 147 -2.45 11.90 -7.79
C THR A 147 -2.07 10.57 -7.14
N PRO A 148 -2.46 10.31 -5.88
CA PRO A 148 -2.26 8.99 -5.30
C PRO A 148 -3.26 7.99 -5.87
N MET A 149 -2.80 6.75 -6.03
CA MET A 149 -3.67 5.60 -6.22
C MET A 149 -4.09 5.05 -4.86
N VAL A 150 -5.38 4.79 -4.71
CA VAL A 150 -5.96 4.14 -3.53
C VAL A 150 -6.43 2.76 -3.96
N PHE A 151 -6.04 1.75 -3.19
CA PHE A 151 -6.36 0.36 -3.41
C PHE A 151 -7.03 -0.21 -2.16
N ILE A 152 -8.12 -0.94 -2.32
CA ILE A 152 -8.82 -1.61 -1.22
C ILE A 152 -8.85 -3.11 -1.50
N TYR A 153 -8.16 -3.86 -0.64
CA TYR A 153 -8.12 -5.32 -0.71
C TYR A 153 -9.41 -5.94 -0.16
N MET A 154 -9.67 -7.18 -0.54
CA MET A 154 -10.74 -8.01 0.03
C MET A 154 -10.63 -8.14 1.57
N THR A 155 -9.43 -7.97 2.14
CA THR A 155 -9.22 -7.91 3.60
C THR A 155 -9.82 -6.68 4.27
N GLY A 156 -10.23 -5.66 3.50
CA GLY A 156 -10.57 -4.33 3.99
C GLY A 156 -9.35 -3.40 4.16
N ASP A 157 -8.13 -3.89 3.96
CA ASP A 157 -6.93 -3.02 4.07
C ASP A 157 -6.88 -2.02 2.91
N ILE A 158 -6.61 -0.76 3.26
CA ILE A 158 -6.38 0.30 2.28
C ILE A 158 -4.89 0.51 2.07
N VAL A 159 -4.46 0.48 0.81
CA VAL A 159 -3.11 0.86 0.39
C VAL A 159 -3.16 2.13 -0.44
N LYS A 160 -2.44 3.15 0.01
CA LYS A 160 -2.30 4.45 -0.69
C LYS A 160 -0.89 4.55 -1.27
N VAL A 161 -0.79 4.76 -2.58
CA VAL A 161 0.48 4.89 -3.31
C VAL A 161 0.52 6.23 -4.03
N ASP A 162 1.38 7.13 -3.58
CA ASP A 162 1.61 8.40 -4.25
C ASP A 162 2.41 8.19 -5.54
N LEU A 163 1.80 8.53 -6.69
CA LEU A 163 2.47 8.45 -8.00
C LEU A 163 3.54 9.53 -8.18
N LYS A 164 3.57 10.55 -7.31
CA LYS A 164 4.47 11.73 -7.40
C LYS A 164 4.33 12.49 -8.71
N THR A 165 3.16 12.44 -9.31
CA THR A 165 2.83 13.12 -10.57
C THR A 165 1.38 13.57 -10.48
N ASP A 166 1.13 14.78 -10.96
CA ASP A 166 -0.23 15.28 -11.11
C ASP A 166 -0.82 14.78 -12.43
N LEU A 167 -1.91 14.03 -12.36
CA LEU A 167 -2.59 13.49 -13.52
C LEU A 167 -3.74 14.41 -13.91
N SER A 168 -3.82 14.76 -15.19
CA SER A 168 -4.96 15.49 -15.73
C SER A 168 -6.25 14.68 -15.55
N VAL A 169 -7.39 15.37 -15.50
CA VAL A 169 -8.73 14.75 -15.39
C VAL A 169 -8.96 13.72 -16.50
N GLU A 170 -8.49 14.00 -17.72
CA GLU A 170 -8.56 13.07 -18.84
C GLU A 170 -7.77 11.77 -18.57
N LYS A 171 -6.53 11.88 -18.09
CA LYS A 171 -5.70 10.72 -17.75
C LYS A 171 -6.29 9.91 -16.60
N ILE A 172 -6.86 10.59 -15.61
CA ILE A 172 -7.60 9.95 -14.52
C ILE A 172 -8.78 9.15 -15.07
N SER A 173 -9.56 9.73 -15.99
CA SER A 173 -10.69 9.03 -16.64
C SER A 173 -10.22 7.80 -17.43
N LEU A 174 -9.16 7.93 -18.22
CA LEU A 174 -8.58 6.82 -18.98
C LEU A 174 -8.07 5.71 -18.07
N LEU A 175 -7.39 6.05 -16.97
CA LEU A 175 -6.90 5.08 -16.01
C LEU A 175 -8.04 4.34 -15.32
N ARG A 176 -9.13 5.05 -14.95
CA ARG A 176 -10.32 4.43 -14.35
C ARG A 176 -10.98 3.42 -15.29
N LYS A 177 -11.11 3.79 -16.57
CA LYS A 177 -11.63 2.88 -17.61
C LYS A 177 -10.73 1.66 -17.78
N TYR A 178 -9.41 1.87 -17.88
CA TYR A 178 -8.46 0.77 -18.01
C TYR A 178 -8.55 -0.21 -16.83
N PHE A 179 -8.62 0.30 -15.60
CA PHE A 179 -8.74 -0.54 -14.40
C PHE A 179 -10.03 -1.38 -14.41
N TRP A 180 -11.14 -0.79 -14.85
CA TRP A 180 -12.40 -1.50 -14.95
C TRP A 180 -12.42 -2.52 -16.09
N HIS A 181 -12.19 -2.09 -17.33
CA HIS A 181 -12.39 -2.94 -18.50
C HIS A 181 -11.28 -3.97 -18.70
N ASN A 182 -10.03 -3.65 -18.37
CA ASN A 182 -8.90 -4.56 -18.59
C ASN A 182 -8.57 -5.42 -17.37
N LEU A 183 -8.87 -4.95 -16.16
CA LEU A 183 -8.49 -5.64 -14.92
C LEU A 183 -9.70 -6.06 -14.07
N GLY A 184 -10.92 -5.66 -14.44
CA GLY A 184 -12.14 -5.92 -13.68
C GLY A 184 -12.20 -5.18 -12.34
N ILE A 185 -11.28 -4.24 -12.08
CA ILE A 185 -11.13 -3.53 -10.80
C ILE A 185 -12.08 -2.33 -10.78
N VAL A 186 -12.93 -2.27 -9.75
CA VAL A 186 -13.84 -1.15 -9.56
C VAL A 186 -13.02 0.13 -9.35
N SER A 187 -13.18 1.11 -10.24
CA SER A 187 -12.36 2.33 -10.25
C SER A 187 -13.17 3.61 -10.01
N THR A 188 -14.26 3.49 -9.24
CA THR A 188 -14.92 4.67 -8.68
C THR A 188 -14.16 5.16 -7.46
N GLU A 189 -14.14 6.48 -7.26
CA GLU A 189 -13.59 7.09 -6.06
C GLU A 189 -14.54 6.90 -4.88
N VAL A 190 -13.97 6.47 -3.75
CA VAL A 190 -14.69 6.08 -2.53
C VAL A 190 -14.08 6.88 -1.39
N LEU A 191 -14.82 7.82 -0.80
CA LEU A 191 -14.27 8.78 0.18
C LEU A 191 -15.15 8.89 1.43
N GLY A 192 -14.53 9.28 2.55
CA GLY A 192 -15.22 9.54 3.81
C GLY A 192 -16.02 8.33 4.27
N LYS A 193 -17.30 8.54 4.59
CA LYS A 193 -18.22 7.49 5.06
C LYS A 193 -18.34 6.30 4.11
N SER A 194 -18.20 6.53 2.80
CA SER A 194 -18.23 5.46 1.80
C SER A 194 -16.96 4.61 1.84
N GLU A 195 -15.80 5.21 2.14
CA GLU A 195 -14.53 4.46 2.34
C GLU A 195 -14.65 3.57 3.58
N GLU A 196 -15.16 4.12 4.68
CA GLU A 196 -15.40 3.40 5.93
C GLU A 196 -16.39 2.23 5.73
N GLU A 197 -17.55 2.47 5.11
CA GLU A 197 -18.56 1.46 4.82
C GLU A 197 -17.99 0.29 4.02
N VAL A 198 -17.24 0.58 2.94
CA VAL A 198 -16.62 -0.45 2.10
C VAL A 198 -15.61 -1.27 2.90
N THR A 199 -14.73 -0.61 3.65
CA THR A 199 -13.70 -1.31 4.43
C THR A 199 -14.30 -2.17 5.53
N ASP A 200 -15.37 -1.72 6.18
CA ASP A 200 -16.07 -2.47 7.22
C ASP A 200 -16.76 -3.71 6.64
N ILE A 201 -17.47 -3.56 5.51
CA ILE A 201 -18.10 -4.70 4.80
C ILE A 201 -17.04 -5.73 4.40
N PHE A 202 -15.92 -5.29 3.83
CA PHE A 202 -14.87 -6.21 3.38
C PHE A 202 -14.17 -6.90 4.55
N SER A 203 -13.88 -6.16 5.62
CA SER A 203 -13.26 -6.72 6.83
C SER A 203 -14.17 -7.75 7.49
N LYS A 204 -15.48 -7.46 7.59
CA LYS A 204 -16.47 -8.41 8.12
C LYS A 204 -16.58 -9.65 7.26
N GLN A 205 -16.67 -9.51 5.94
CA GLN A 205 -16.70 -10.67 5.05
C GLN A 205 -15.43 -11.52 5.18
N PHE A 206 -14.27 -10.88 5.31
CA PHE A 206 -13.01 -11.60 5.51
C PHE A 206 -13.01 -12.40 6.82
N GLN A 207 -13.56 -11.85 7.92
CA GLN A 207 -13.70 -12.59 9.18
C GLN A 207 -14.70 -13.75 9.05
N VAL A 208 -15.84 -13.55 8.38
CA VAL A 208 -16.82 -14.62 8.14
C VAL A 208 -16.18 -15.79 7.39
N LEU A 209 -15.47 -15.51 6.29
CA LEU A 209 -14.76 -16.56 5.53
C LEU A 209 -13.71 -17.27 6.39
N LYS A 210 -13.01 -16.52 7.24
CA LYS A 210 -12.01 -17.08 8.14
C LYS A 210 -12.62 -18.06 9.14
N GLU A 211 -13.74 -17.70 9.74
CA GLU A 211 -14.48 -18.54 10.69
C GLU A 211 -15.11 -19.76 10.01
N GLU A 212 -15.75 -19.57 8.86
CA GLU A 212 -16.39 -20.65 8.09
C GLU A 212 -15.39 -21.72 7.61
N MET A 213 -14.19 -21.28 7.23
CA MET A 213 -13.14 -22.17 6.72
C MET A 213 -12.20 -22.67 7.82
N ASN A 214 -12.32 -22.15 9.06
CA ASN A 214 -11.42 -22.42 10.18
C ASN A 214 -9.94 -22.24 9.80
N LEU A 215 -9.63 -21.14 9.12
CA LEU A 215 -8.28 -20.78 8.69
C LEU A 215 -7.74 -19.62 9.52
N ASP A 216 -6.42 -19.43 9.54
CA ASP A 216 -5.85 -18.16 9.98
C ASP A 216 -5.85 -17.10 8.86
N ASP A 217 -5.50 -15.85 9.21
CA ASP A 217 -5.47 -14.73 8.25
C ASP A 217 -4.51 -15.00 7.06
N ARG A 218 -3.39 -15.69 7.29
CA ARG A 218 -2.37 -15.99 6.27
C ARG A 218 -2.85 -17.11 5.35
N GLU A 219 -3.40 -18.17 5.91
CA GLU A 219 -3.94 -19.31 5.17
C GLU A 219 -5.09 -18.88 4.26
N LEU A 220 -6.03 -18.08 4.78
CA LEU A 220 -7.13 -17.53 3.98
C LEU A 220 -6.61 -16.66 2.83
N LEU A 221 -5.60 -15.81 3.07
CA LEU A 221 -5.01 -15.00 2.01
C LEU A 221 -4.39 -15.84 0.89
N ILE A 222 -3.67 -16.91 1.25
CA ILE A 222 -3.07 -17.82 0.27
C ILE A 222 -4.16 -18.53 -0.53
N GLU A 223 -5.23 -18.96 0.12
CA GLU A 223 -6.36 -19.59 -0.55
C GLU A 223 -7.06 -18.64 -1.53
N MET A 224 -7.29 -17.40 -1.11
CA MET A 224 -7.87 -16.36 -1.96
C MET A 224 -6.99 -16.02 -3.17
N ILE A 225 -5.67 -16.09 -3.03
CA ILE A 225 -4.74 -15.87 -4.15
C ILE A 225 -4.79 -17.02 -5.17
N LYS A 226 -5.04 -18.26 -4.72
CA LYS A 226 -5.16 -19.44 -5.62
C LYS A 226 -6.45 -19.43 -6.42
N GLU A 227 -7.58 -19.03 -5.81
CA GLU A 227 -8.91 -19.01 -6.46
C GLU A 227 -9.49 -17.58 -6.55
N PRO A 228 -8.80 -16.62 -7.18
CA PRO A 228 -9.17 -15.20 -7.08
C PRO A 228 -10.56 -14.88 -7.61
N GLU A 229 -10.99 -15.53 -8.69
CA GLU A 229 -12.28 -15.28 -9.32
C GLU A 229 -13.48 -15.68 -8.44
N LYS A 230 -13.34 -16.79 -7.69
CA LYS A 230 -14.35 -17.25 -6.74
C LYS A 230 -14.61 -16.19 -5.67
N TYR A 231 -13.55 -15.72 -5.03
CA TYR A 231 -13.68 -14.71 -3.97
C TYR A 231 -14.07 -13.35 -4.55
N ARG A 232 -13.53 -12.96 -5.70
CA ARG A 232 -13.95 -11.72 -6.39
C ARG A 232 -15.46 -11.68 -6.60
N LYS A 233 -16.08 -12.78 -7.03
CA LYS A 233 -17.53 -12.86 -7.20
C LYS A 233 -18.28 -12.58 -5.89
N ILE A 234 -17.89 -13.23 -4.80
CA ILE A 234 -18.47 -13.03 -3.45
C ILE A 234 -18.40 -11.54 -3.06
N TYR A 235 -17.22 -10.92 -3.22
CA TYR A 235 -17.01 -9.53 -2.84
C TYR A 235 -17.79 -8.54 -3.73
N MET A 236 -17.95 -8.83 -5.02
CA MET A 236 -18.77 -8.02 -5.93
C MET A 236 -20.26 -8.07 -5.54
N GLU A 237 -20.74 -9.19 -4.99
CA GLU A 237 -22.13 -9.38 -4.53
C GLU A 237 -22.44 -8.59 -3.25
N ILE A 238 -21.46 -8.32 -2.39
CA ILE A 238 -21.65 -7.56 -1.15
C ILE A 238 -21.35 -6.06 -1.28
N LEU A 239 -20.93 -5.60 -2.47
CA LEU A 239 -20.65 -4.17 -2.69
C LEU A 239 -21.85 -3.27 -2.31
N PRO A 240 -21.60 -2.09 -1.72
CA PRO A 240 -22.64 -1.10 -1.49
C PRO A 240 -23.41 -0.72 -2.75
N TYR A 241 -24.68 -0.34 -2.58
CA TYR A 241 -25.58 -0.03 -3.68
C TYR A 241 -25.02 1.05 -4.64
N HIS A 242 -24.41 2.09 -4.08
CA HIS A 242 -23.85 3.20 -4.88
C HIS A 242 -22.69 2.74 -5.78
N ILE A 243 -21.87 1.79 -5.32
CA ILE A 243 -20.77 1.20 -6.11
C ILE A 243 -21.33 0.24 -7.17
N LYS A 244 -22.31 -0.60 -6.81
CA LYS A 244 -22.98 -1.48 -7.78
C LYS A 244 -23.65 -0.68 -8.90
N LYS A 245 -24.26 0.46 -8.58
CA LYS A 245 -24.85 1.38 -9.57
C LYS A 245 -23.79 1.92 -10.53
N TRP A 246 -22.60 2.28 -10.04
CA TRP A 246 -21.48 2.69 -10.88
C TRP A 246 -21.04 1.56 -11.83
N CYS A 247 -20.86 0.34 -11.32
CA CYS A 247 -20.47 -0.82 -12.14
C CYS A 247 -21.46 -1.07 -13.28
N LYS A 248 -22.78 -1.03 -12.97
CA LYS A 248 -23.84 -1.17 -13.97
C LYS A 248 -23.77 -0.09 -15.05
N LYS A 249 -23.48 1.16 -14.67
CA LYS A 249 -23.36 2.27 -15.62
C LYS A 249 -22.20 2.06 -16.59
N GLN A 250 -21.03 1.64 -16.10
CA GLN A 250 -19.87 1.38 -16.96
C GLN A 250 -20.12 0.26 -17.97
N ASN A 251 -20.79 -0.83 -17.56
CA ASN A 251 -21.14 -1.92 -18.48
C ASN A 251 -22.14 -1.50 -19.57
N ILE A 252 -23.00 -0.51 -19.31
CA ILE A 252 -23.93 0.03 -20.31
C ILE A 252 -23.19 0.93 -21.30
N GLU A 253 -22.21 1.71 -20.84
CA GLU A 253 -21.39 2.57 -21.70
C GLU A 253 -20.54 1.74 -22.67
N GLU A 254 -20.00 0.60 -22.22
CA GLU A 254 -19.23 -0.33 -23.07
C GLU A 254 -20.06 -0.93 -24.20
N ARG A 255 -21.32 -1.33 -23.94
CA ARG A 255 -22.21 -1.89 -24.98
C ARG A 255 -22.62 -0.89 -26.06
N LYS A 256 -22.35 0.40 -25.86
CA LYS A 256 -22.69 1.48 -26.80
C LYS A 256 -21.50 1.92 -27.65
N GLN A 257 -20.29 1.41 -27.38
CA GLN A 257 -19.07 1.64 -28.14
C GLN A 257 -18.82 0.48 -29.09
#